data_AF-A0A1I4M5A2-F1
#
_entry.id   AF-A0A1I4M5A2-F1
#
_cell.length_a   1.000
_cell.length_b   1.000
_cell.length_c   1.000
_cell.angle_alpha   90.00
_cell.angle_beta   90.00
_cell.angle_gamma   90.00
#
_symmetry.space_group_name_H-M   'P 1'
#
loop_
_entity.id
_entity.type
_entity.pdbx_description
1 polymer ?
#
loop_
_entity_poly.entity_id
_entity_poly.type
_entity_poly.pdbx_seq_one_letter_code
_entity_poly.pdbx_strand_id
1 'polypeptide(L)'
;MSHASKVRELDFSDLYLGHPGVAERFSDVPGAPANPLCAGPALRADLDRLAELCRGRLDGTPAASAFQVSHDEVNYRVTVLRAVAGLTFVLRKMAGRVDSLAALGLPQAYLHQLMARELCGLVIVAGAAKSGKTMSACALLRDRLRAHGGVAVTGERPIELPLEGSHGQGICFQTSMPAEPRHFAGAFRQLLRSGAQTILIDEIGDHETAVEVLQASVSGHLIVTTMLADSVAQAVGKLQALASHKLPAERSQALLADGLGAVLHQQLLRGPKVMLKAELLSLRGAAAVRASLRNGDHEMLASELRRQMASMISANAAAQRMAAA
;
A
#
# COMPACT_ATOMS: atom_id res chain seq x y z
N MET A 1 22.14 10.54 -21.95
CA MET A 1 20.95 9.73 -22.26
C MET A 1 20.90 9.25 -23.72
N SER A 2 21.88 9.55 -24.58
CA SER A 2 21.89 9.22 -26.03
C SER A 2 22.03 7.74 -26.40
N HIS A 3 21.93 6.82 -25.44
CA HIS A 3 22.22 5.39 -25.64
C HIS A 3 21.15 4.43 -25.12
N ALA A 4 20.10 4.90 -24.45
CA ALA A 4 19.02 4.02 -24.00
C ALA A 4 18.23 3.52 -25.21
N SER A 5 18.14 2.20 -25.35
CA SER A 5 17.41 1.52 -26.44
C SER A 5 16.17 0.78 -25.95
N LYS A 6 16.06 0.60 -24.62
CA LYS A 6 14.92 -0.02 -23.96
C LYS A 6 14.32 0.89 -22.90
N VAL A 7 13.00 0.87 -22.76
CA VAL A 7 12.26 1.63 -21.74
C VAL A 7 12.72 1.25 -20.32
N ARG A 8 13.09 -0.02 -20.09
CA ARG A 8 13.57 -0.49 -18.78
C ARG A 8 14.86 0.22 -18.31
N GLU A 9 15.67 0.76 -19.22
CA GLU A 9 16.97 1.40 -18.94
C GLU A 9 16.85 2.85 -18.42
N LEU A 10 15.66 3.45 -18.54
CA LEU A 10 15.42 4.84 -18.12
C LEU A 10 14.76 4.94 -16.74
N ASP A 11 15.24 5.81 -15.88
CA ASP A 11 14.50 6.19 -14.68
C ASP A 11 13.49 7.30 -15.01
N PHE A 12 12.22 7.08 -14.69
CA PHE A 12 11.12 8.03 -14.93
C PHE A 12 9.93 7.76 -14.00
N SER A 13 9.07 8.77 -13.80
CA SER A 13 7.81 8.61 -13.05
C SER A 13 6.74 7.94 -13.89
N ASP A 14 6.42 8.50 -15.06
CA ASP A 14 5.36 8.04 -15.95
C ASP A 14 5.79 8.13 -17.43
N LEU A 15 5.32 7.19 -18.24
CA LEU A 15 5.46 7.17 -19.70
C LEU A 15 4.08 7.37 -20.34
N TYR A 16 3.94 8.39 -21.19
CA TYR A 16 2.76 8.67 -22.00
C TYR A 16 2.95 8.06 -23.40
N LEU A 17 2.14 7.08 -23.74
CA LEU A 17 2.31 6.21 -24.90
C LEU A 17 1.05 6.14 -25.76
N GLY A 18 1.23 6.24 -27.09
CA GLY A 18 0.17 5.97 -28.07
C GLY A 18 -0.76 7.14 -28.41
N HIS A 19 -0.54 8.34 -27.86
CA HIS A 19 -1.31 9.53 -28.23
C HIS A 19 -1.09 9.89 -29.72
N PRO A 20 -2.13 10.08 -30.53
CA PRO A 20 -1.98 10.24 -31.99
C PRO A 20 -1.39 11.59 -32.42
N GLY A 21 -1.55 12.63 -31.61
CA GLY A 21 -1.08 14.00 -31.91
C GLY A 21 0.22 14.42 -31.22
N VAL A 22 0.82 13.59 -30.35
CA VAL A 22 2.09 13.94 -29.68
C VAL A 22 2.99 12.71 -29.63
N ALA A 23 4.29 12.92 -29.82
CA ALA A 23 5.29 11.88 -29.61
C ALA A 23 5.26 11.36 -28.16
N GLU A 24 5.74 10.14 -27.96
CA GLU A 24 5.79 9.49 -26.66
C GLU A 24 6.67 10.30 -25.71
N ARG A 25 6.25 10.41 -24.45
CA ARG A 25 6.95 11.26 -23.47
C ARG A 25 7.14 10.60 -22.12
N PHE A 26 8.21 10.97 -21.44
CA PHE A 26 8.57 10.53 -20.09
C PHE A 26 8.50 11.70 -19.11
N SER A 27 7.83 11.54 -17.96
CA SER A 27 7.83 12.53 -16.89
C SER A 27 8.91 12.27 -15.85
N ASP A 28 9.40 13.35 -15.24
CA ASP A 28 10.32 13.36 -14.10
C ASP A 28 11.60 12.51 -14.32
N VAL A 29 12.12 12.51 -15.54
CA VAL A 29 13.39 11.84 -15.86
C VAL A 29 14.54 12.60 -15.17
N PRO A 30 15.34 11.97 -14.29
CA PRO A 30 16.40 12.66 -13.56
C PRO A 30 17.43 13.31 -14.48
N GLY A 31 17.68 14.62 -14.27
CA GLY A 31 18.66 15.39 -15.05
C GLY A 31 18.25 15.67 -16.51
N ALA A 32 16.99 15.41 -16.90
CA ALA A 32 16.51 15.74 -18.23
C ALA A 32 16.35 17.27 -18.42
N PRO A 33 16.62 17.80 -19.64
CA PRO A 33 16.54 19.23 -19.93
C PRO A 33 15.10 19.76 -20.01
N ALA A 34 14.10 18.89 -20.04
CA ALA A 34 12.68 19.23 -20.12
C ALA A 34 11.83 18.18 -19.41
N ASN A 35 10.65 18.59 -18.92
CA ASN A 35 9.63 17.72 -18.35
C ASN A 35 8.26 18.11 -18.94
N PRO A 36 7.55 17.20 -19.63
CA PRO A 36 7.95 15.82 -19.97
C PRO A 36 8.97 15.74 -21.13
N LEU A 37 9.90 14.80 -21.04
CA LEU A 37 10.96 14.52 -22.02
C LEU A 37 10.41 13.74 -23.22
N CYS A 38 10.68 14.20 -24.44
CA CYS A 38 10.31 13.47 -25.67
C CYS A 38 11.16 12.21 -25.82
N ALA A 39 10.55 11.09 -26.20
CA ALA A 39 11.26 9.86 -26.50
C ALA A 39 12.22 10.05 -27.69
N GLY A 40 13.45 9.55 -27.55
CA GLY A 40 14.43 9.54 -28.64
C GLY A 40 14.16 8.42 -29.65
N PRO A 41 14.68 8.52 -30.89
CA PRO A 41 14.42 7.55 -31.95
C PRO A 41 14.90 6.13 -31.63
N ALA A 42 15.94 5.98 -30.79
CA ALA A 42 16.47 4.69 -30.38
C ALA A 42 15.46 3.82 -29.58
N LEU A 43 14.45 4.44 -28.95
CA LEU A 43 13.43 3.75 -28.17
C LEU A 43 12.21 3.33 -29.00
N ARG A 44 12.09 3.78 -30.25
CA ARG A 44 10.86 3.66 -31.05
C ARG A 44 10.37 2.21 -31.16
N ALA A 45 11.25 1.29 -31.52
CA ALA A 45 10.90 -0.12 -31.66
C ALA A 45 10.45 -0.77 -30.33
N ASP A 46 10.99 -0.32 -29.19
CA ASP A 46 10.61 -0.83 -27.88
C ASP A 46 9.26 -0.25 -27.41
N LEU A 47 9.04 1.04 -27.68
CA LEU A 47 7.77 1.72 -27.42
C LEU A 47 6.64 1.15 -28.28
N ASP A 48 6.90 0.82 -29.54
CA ASP A 48 5.90 0.22 -30.43
C ASP A 48 5.42 -1.14 -29.92
N ARG A 49 6.36 -2.02 -29.49
CA ARG A 49 6.01 -3.31 -28.85
C ARG A 49 5.20 -3.11 -27.57
N LEU A 50 5.62 -2.17 -26.72
CA LEU A 50 4.92 -1.87 -25.48
C LEU A 50 3.52 -1.29 -25.73
N ALA A 51 3.35 -0.48 -26.79
CA ALA A 51 2.06 0.05 -27.19
C ALA A 51 1.13 -1.05 -27.71
N GLU A 52 1.66 -2.00 -28.49
CA GLU A 52 0.91 -3.17 -28.98
C GLU A 52 0.45 -4.06 -27.83
N LEU A 53 1.32 -4.33 -26.84
CA LEU A 53 0.94 -5.05 -25.62
C LEU A 53 -0.21 -4.36 -24.87
N CYS A 54 -0.14 -3.04 -24.70
CA CYS A 54 -1.21 -2.27 -24.06
C CYS A 54 -2.53 -2.34 -24.83
N ARG A 55 -2.50 -2.22 -26.17
CA ARG A 55 -3.69 -2.33 -27.02
C ARG A 55 -4.31 -3.72 -26.93
N GLY A 56 -3.51 -4.77 -27.12
CA GLY A 56 -4.00 -6.15 -27.04
C GLY A 56 -4.62 -6.47 -25.67
N ARG A 57 -4.06 -5.94 -24.58
CA ARG A 57 -4.64 -6.10 -23.24
C ARG A 57 -5.97 -5.36 -23.09
N LEU A 58 -6.06 -4.13 -23.61
CA LEU A 58 -7.30 -3.35 -23.60
C LEU A 58 -8.37 -3.98 -24.48
N ASP A 59 -8.03 -4.54 -25.64
CA ASP A 59 -8.99 -5.20 -26.54
C ASP A 59 -9.66 -6.41 -25.88
N GLY A 60 -8.91 -7.17 -25.07
CA GLY A 60 -9.47 -8.23 -24.24
C GLY A 60 -10.30 -7.75 -23.04
N THR A 61 -10.18 -6.46 -22.66
CA THR A 61 -10.92 -5.85 -21.55
C THR A 61 -11.35 -4.40 -21.87
N PRO A 62 -12.24 -4.15 -22.85
CA PRO A 62 -12.43 -2.81 -23.44
C PRO A 62 -12.89 -1.71 -22.47
N ALA A 63 -13.55 -2.11 -21.38
CA ALA A 63 -14.03 -1.22 -20.33
C ALA A 63 -12.98 -0.91 -19.24
N ALA A 64 -11.79 -1.53 -19.28
CA ALA A 64 -10.77 -1.34 -18.26
C ALA A 64 -10.24 0.11 -18.26
N SER A 65 -10.22 0.73 -17.09
CA SER A 65 -9.60 2.03 -16.84
C SER A 65 -8.12 1.92 -16.45
N ALA A 66 -7.70 0.74 -15.96
CA ALA A 66 -6.31 0.42 -15.67
C ALA A 66 -6.07 -1.09 -15.73
N PHE A 67 -4.83 -1.50 -15.99
CA PHE A 67 -4.39 -2.89 -15.98
C PHE A 67 -2.86 -2.96 -15.80
N GLN A 68 -2.31 -4.17 -15.75
CA GLN A 68 -0.87 -4.42 -15.72
C GLN A 68 -0.42 -5.06 -17.03
N VAL A 69 0.78 -4.69 -17.48
CA VAL A 69 1.52 -5.39 -18.53
C VAL A 69 2.95 -5.66 -18.08
N SER A 70 3.53 -6.76 -18.56
CA SER A 70 4.94 -7.09 -18.35
C SER A 70 5.69 -6.90 -19.65
N HIS A 71 6.80 -6.15 -19.62
CA HIS A 71 7.63 -5.88 -20.79
C HIS A 71 9.09 -5.80 -20.38
N ASP A 72 9.96 -6.57 -21.02
CA ASP A 72 11.40 -6.60 -20.73
C ASP A 72 11.72 -6.79 -19.23
N GLU A 73 11.08 -7.77 -18.59
CA GLU A 73 11.20 -8.11 -17.15
C GLU A 73 10.73 -7.03 -16.17
N VAL A 74 10.12 -5.96 -16.69
CA VAL A 74 9.54 -4.88 -15.88
C VAL A 74 8.02 -4.95 -15.96
N ASN A 75 7.38 -4.89 -14.80
CA ASN A 75 5.94 -4.74 -14.71
C ASN A 75 5.58 -3.26 -14.77
N TYR A 76 4.59 -2.93 -15.59
CA TYR A 76 4.05 -1.59 -15.74
C TYR A 76 2.59 -1.58 -15.32
N ARG A 77 2.24 -0.66 -14.44
CA ARG A 77 0.86 -0.27 -14.21
C ARG A 77 0.45 0.67 -15.33
N VAL A 78 -0.58 0.30 -16.08
CA VAL A 78 -1.11 1.05 -17.21
C VAL A 78 -2.43 1.70 -16.79
N THR A 79 -2.52 3.01 -16.91
CA THR A 79 -3.77 3.76 -16.84
C THR A 79 -4.21 4.12 -18.25
N VAL A 80 -5.49 3.90 -18.55
CA VAL A 80 -6.07 4.20 -19.86
C VAL A 80 -6.68 5.60 -19.84
N LEU A 81 -6.11 6.52 -20.62
CA LEU A 81 -6.66 7.85 -20.84
C LEU A 81 -7.36 7.90 -22.20
N ARG A 82 -8.65 8.24 -22.19
CA ARG A 82 -9.40 8.54 -23.41
C ARG A 82 -9.34 10.05 -23.65
N ALA A 83 -8.22 10.53 -24.17
CA ALA A 83 -8.00 11.96 -24.43
C ALA A 83 -8.79 12.42 -25.67
N VAL A 84 -8.95 13.74 -25.82
CA VAL A 84 -9.69 14.35 -26.94
C VAL A 84 -9.17 13.90 -28.31
N ALA A 85 -7.84 13.82 -28.47
CA ALA A 85 -7.24 13.41 -29.73
C ALA A 85 -7.26 11.89 -29.94
N GLY A 86 -7.46 11.09 -28.88
CA GLY A 86 -7.47 9.64 -28.97
C GLY A 86 -6.99 8.95 -27.69
N LEU A 87 -6.83 7.64 -27.80
CA LEU A 87 -6.38 6.78 -26.72
C LEU A 87 -4.93 7.09 -26.33
N THR A 88 -4.64 7.13 -25.03
CA THR A 88 -3.28 7.28 -24.50
C THR A 88 -3.12 6.38 -23.29
N PHE A 89 -2.01 5.65 -23.24
CA PHE A 89 -1.64 4.84 -22.09
C PHE A 89 -0.65 5.60 -21.23
N VAL A 90 -0.87 5.63 -19.93
CA VAL A 90 0.08 6.15 -18.95
C VAL A 90 0.68 4.97 -18.19
N LEU A 91 1.95 4.70 -18.41
CA LEU A 91 2.65 3.57 -17.85
C LEU A 91 3.56 4.02 -16.71
N ARG A 92 3.42 3.38 -15.55
CA ARG A 92 4.33 3.55 -14.41
C ARG A 92 5.06 2.25 -14.15
N LYS A 93 6.40 2.34 -14.07
CA LYS A 93 7.22 1.19 -13.64
C LYS A 93 6.83 0.79 -12.22
N MET A 94 6.56 -0.49 -12.05
CA MET A 94 6.31 -1.09 -10.74
C MET A 94 7.64 -1.56 -10.16
N ALA A 95 7.77 -1.53 -8.84
CA ALA A 95 8.99 -2.03 -8.21
C ALA A 95 9.08 -3.54 -8.39
N GLY A 96 10.24 -4.03 -8.85
CA GLY A 96 10.49 -5.45 -9.11
C GLY A 96 10.71 -6.29 -7.84
N ARG A 97 10.74 -5.66 -6.66
CA ARG A 97 10.92 -6.35 -5.39
C ARG A 97 10.24 -5.59 -4.25
N VAL A 98 9.87 -6.33 -3.22
CA VAL A 98 9.49 -5.79 -1.91
C VAL A 98 10.75 -5.75 -1.05
N ASP A 99 11.11 -4.61 -0.45
CA ASP A 99 12.22 -4.52 0.50
C ASP A 99 11.80 -5.04 1.90
N SER A 100 12.75 -5.36 2.79
CA SER A 100 12.39 -5.73 4.18
C SER A 100 11.86 -4.55 4.96
N LEU A 101 10.97 -4.80 5.91
CA LEU A 101 10.40 -3.77 6.77
C LEU A 101 11.49 -3.01 7.54
N ALA A 102 12.56 -3.71 7.95
CA ALA A 102 13.74 -3.11 8.58
C ALA A 102 14.53 -2.19 7.63
N ALA A 103 14.71 -2.59 6.37
CA ALA A 103 15.41 -1.79 5.36
C ALA A 103 14.68 -0.49 4.98
N LEU A 104 13.38 -0.37 5.30
CA LEU A 104 12.63 0.88 5.11
C LEU A 104 13.02 1.97 6.13
N GLY A 105 13.85 1.64 7.13
CA GLY A 105 14.32 2.60 8.14
C GLY A 105 13.32 2.85 9.27
N LEU A 106 12.37 1.94 9.49
CA LEU A 106 11.49 2.02 10.66
C LEU A 106 12.27 1.79 11.96
N PRO A 107 11.98 2.54 13.03
CA PRO A 107 12.55 2.30 14.35
C PRO A 107 12.34 0.86 14.84
N GLN A 108 13.36 0.28 15.49
CA GLN A 108 13.32 -1.12 15.97
C GLN A 108 12.12 -1.39 16.89
N ALA A 109 11.69 -0.42 17.70
CA ALA A 109 10.53 -0.56 18.56
C ALA A 109 9.24 -0.76 17.76
N TYR A 110 9.12 -0.13 16.59
CA TYR A 110 7.95 -0.27 15.73
C TYR A 110 7.96 -1.64 15.06
N LEU A 111 9.13 -2.10 14.61
CA LEU A 111 9.31 -3.45 14.09
C LEU A 111 8.89 -4.50 15.13
N HIS A 112 9.31 -4.34 16.39
CA HIS A 112 8.92 -5.24 17.48
C HIS A 112 7.39 -5.33 17.68
N GLN A 113 6.67 -4.22 17.53
CA GLN A 113 5.20 -4.23 17.62
C GLN A 113 4.54 -4.86 16.39
N LEU A 114 4.97 -4.47 15.18
CA LEU A 114 4.39 -4.92 13.92
C LEU A 114 4.71 -6.41 13.60
N MET A 115 5.86 -6.90 14.06
CA MET A 115 6.32 -8.27 13.85
C MET A 115 5.88 -9.24 14.96
N ALA A 116 5.17 -8.78 15.98
CA ALA A 116 4.71 -9.62 17.09
C ALA A 116 3.77 -10.72 16.60
N ARG A 117 3.99 -11.96 17.03
CA ARG A 117 3.23 -13.11 16.53
C ARG A 117 1.73 -12.98 16.82
N GLU A 118 1.40 -12.39 17.96
CA GLU A 118 0.04 -12.18 18.48
C GLU A 118 -0.68 -10.98 17.83
N LEU A 119 -0.01 -10.21 16.99
CA LEU A 119 -0.66 -9.10 16.28
C LEU A 119 -1.73 -9.64 15.33
N CYS A 120 -2.98 -9.31 15.62
CA CYS A 120 -4.15 -9.60 14.83
C CYS A 120 -5.04 -8.35 14.70
N GLY A 121 -6.13 -8.50 13.97
CA GLY A 121 -7.04 -7.43 13.64
C GLY A 121 -6.52 -6.54 12.51
N LEU A 122 -6.90 -5.28 12.52
CA LEU A 122 -6.62 -4.33 11.45
C LEU A 122 -5.33 -3.55 11.69
N VAL A 123 -4.42 -3.60 10.74
CA VAL A 123 -3.23 -2.75 10.65
C VAL A 123 -3.40 -1.79 9.48
N ILE A 124 -3.39 -0.49 9.77
CA ILE A 124 -3.52 0.56 8.76
C ILE A 124 -2.15 1.20 8.54
N VAL A 125 -1.66 1.17 7.29
CA VAL A 125 -0.52 1.98 6.86
C VAL A 125 -1.06 3.28 6.23
N ALA A 126 -0.94 4.38 6.94
CA ALA A 126 -1.47 5.68 6.58
C ALA A 126 -0.38 6.65 6.06
N GLY A 127 -0.78 7.63 5.26
CA GLY A 127 0.11 8.68 4.76
C GLY A 127 -0.38 9.27 3.43
N ALA A 128 0.21 10.39 3.02
CA ALA A 128 -0.09 11.05 1.75
C ALA A 128 0.16 10.17 0.50
N ALA A 129 -0.28 10.63 -0.67
CA ALA A 129 0.03 9.97 -1.93
C ALA A 129 1.56 9.88 -2.12
N LYS A 130 2.04 8.79 -2.72
CA LYS A 130 3.47 8.55 -2.95
C LYS A 130 4.33 8.53 -1.67
N SER A 131 3.78 8.25 -0.48
CA SER A 131 4.54 8.05 0.77
C SER A 131 5.06 6.63 0.98
N GLY A 132 4.90 5.72 -0.01
CA GLY A 132 5.38 4.34 0.08
C GLY A 132 4.51 3.37 0.89
N LYS A 133 3.21 3.68 1.12
CA LYS A 133 2.32 2.87 1.97
C LYS A 133 2.27 1.39 1.54
N THR A 134 2.07 1.16 0.24
CA THR A 134 2.01 -0.20 -0.32
C THR A 134 3.31 -0.96 -0.06
N MET A 135 4.47 -0.31 -0.21
CA MET A 135 5.76 -0.92 0.11
C MET A 135 5.85 -1.36 1.58
N SER A 136 5.49 -0.49 2.53
CA SER A 136 5.50 -0.83 3.95
C SER A 136 4.50 -1.94 4.30
N ALA A 137 3.31 -1.92 3.71
CA ALA A 137 2.28 -2.94 3.92
C ALA A 137 2.71 -4.32 3.36
N CYS A 138 3.25 -4.35 2.14
CA CYS A 138 3.79 -5.56 1.53
C CYS A 138 5.02 -6.07 2.28
N ALA A 139 5.92 -5.18 2.72
CA ALA A 139 7.10 -5.55 3.52
C ALA A 139 6.71 -6.18 4.86
N LEU A 140 5.69 -5.66 5.53
CA LEU A 140 5.14 -6.22 6.75
C LEU A 140 4.61 -7.64 6.51
N LEU A 141 3.76 -7.83 5.50
CA LEU A 141 3.21 -9.15 5.17
C LEU A 141 4.33 -10.14 4.83
N ARG A 142 5.26 -9.75 3.95
CA ARG A 142 6.40 -10.56 3.50
C ARG A 142 7.26 -11.01 4.67
N ASP A 143 7.64 -10.09 5.55
CA ASP A 143 8.53 -10.40 6.67
C ASP A 143 7.80 -11.26 7.71
N ARG A 144 6.50 -11.06 7.92
CA ARG A 144 5.71 -11.92 8.81
C ARG A 144 5.59 -13.34 8.27
N LEU A 145 5.35 -13.53 6.97
CA LEU A 145 5.37 -14.86 6.36
C LEU A 145 6.72 -15.55 6.51
N ARG A 146 7.82 -14.80 6.34
CA ARG A 146 9.17 -15.34 6.54
C ARG A 146 9.43 -15.74 7.99
N ALA A 147 8.99 -14.93 8.94
CA ALA A 147 9.26 -15.13 10.36
C ALA A 147 8.34 -16.19 11.00
N HIS A 148 7.07 -16.22 10.62
CA HIS A 148 6.02 -16.98 11.30
C HIS A 148 5.37 -18.07 10.44
N GLY A 149 5.67 -18.12 9.14
CA GLY A 149 5.01 -19.00 8.19
C GLY A 149 3.55 -18.60 7.90
N GLY A 150 2.77 -19.57 7.45
CA GLY A 150 1.32 -19.41 7.22
C GLY A 150 0.93 -19.05 5.78
N VAL A 151 -0.36 -18.83 5.58
CA VAL A 151 -0.95 -18.49 4.28
C VAL A 151 -1.44 -17.05 4.34
N ALA A 152 -1.02 -16.26 3.35
CA ALA A 152 -1.57 -14.95 3.10
C ALA A 152 -2.29 -14.88 1.75
N VAL A 153 -3.29 -13.99 1.68
CA VAL A 153 -3.93 -13.60 0.42
C VAL A 153 -3.93 -12.09 0.28
N THR A 154 -3.81 -11.59 -0.95
CA THR A 154 -3.93 -10.15 -1.23
C THR A 154 -5.13 -9.87 -2.12
N GLY A 155 -5.85 -8.77 -1.86
CA GLY A 155 -6.88 -8.23 -2.73
C GLY A 155 -6.52 -6.81 -3.18
N GLU A 156 -6.01 -6.67 -4.40
CA GLU A 156 -5.41 -5.42 -4.89
C GLU A 156 -6.07 -4.90 -6.18
N ARG A 157 -6.09 -3.57 -6.39
CA ARG A 157 -6.67 -2.92 -7.58
C ARG A 157 -5.73 -1.87 -8.22
N PRO A 158 -4.85 -2.24 -9.17
CA PRO A 158 -4.31 -3.58 -9.45
C PRO A 158 -3.20 -3.96 -8.47
N ILE A 159 -2.64 -5.17 -8.62
CA ILE A 159 -1.44 -5.60 -7.89
C ILE A 159 -0.29 -4.60 -8.13
N GLU A 160 0.39 -4.16 -7.06
CA GLU A 160 1.48 -3.15 -7.17
C GLU A 160 2.89 -3.73 -7.00
N LEU A 161 3.02 -4.76 -6.16
CA LEU A 161 4.30 -5.33 -5.74
C LEU A 161 4.28 -6.86 -5.81
N PRO A 162 5.41 -7.51 -6.15
CA PRO A 162 5.46 -8.95 -6.27
C PRO A 162 5.51 -9.60 -4.87
N LEU A 163 4.39 -10.18 -4.46
CA LEU A 163 4.26 -11.01 -3.27
C LEU A 163 3.87 -12.46 -3.60
N GLU A 164 3.48 -12.78 -4.83
CA GLU A 164 3.09 -14.14 -5.22
C GLU A 164 4.15 -15.19 -4.87
N GLY A 165 3.73 -16.30 -4.26
CA GLY A 165 4.57 -17.47 -3.99
C GLY A 165 5.17 -17.53 -2.58
N SER A 166 6.28 -18.24 -2.45
CA SER A 166 6.87 -18.61 -1.15
C SER A 166 7.72 -17.50 -0.54
N HIS A 167 7.55 -17.31 0.77
CA HIS A 167 8.30 -16.37 1.60
C HIS A 167 8.79 -17.07 2.86
N GLY A 168 9.93 -17.76 2.77
CA GLY A 168 10.40 -18.62 3.86
C GLY A 168 9.46 -19.80 4.05
N GLN A 169 8.88 -19.95 5.25
CA GLN A 169 7.89 -20.99 5.55
C GLN A 169 6.45 -20.56 5.24
N GLY A 170 6.24 -19.32 4.79
CA GLY A 170 4.93 -18.80 4.43
C GLY A 170 4.71 -18.77 2.92
N ILE A 171 3.46 -18.64 2.51
CA ILE A 171 3.06 -18.50 1.10
C ILE A 171 2.04 -17.38 0.97
N CYS A 172 2.10 -16.64 -0.13
CA CYS A 172 1.16 -15.58 -0.47
C CYS A 172 0.55 -15.82 -1.84
N PHE A 173 -0.77 -15.67 -1.94
CA PHE A 173 -1.51 -15.68 -3.19
C PHE A 173 -2.10 -14.29 -3.46
N GLN A 174 -1.74 -13.66 -4.56
CA GLN A 174 -2.22 -12.35 -4.94
C GLN A 174 -3.42 -12.47 -5.87
N THR A 175 -4.49 -11.75 -5.55
CA THR A 175 -5.63 -11.64 -6.44
C THR A 175 -5.91 -10.18 -6.80
N SER A 176 -6.20 -9.98 -8.08
CA SER A 176 -6.70 -8.70 -8.58
C SER A 176 -8.21 -8.61 -8.32
N MET A 177 -8.61 -7.54 -7.66
CA MET A 177 -10.00 -7.35 -7.26
C MET A 177 -10.75 -6.49 -8.29
N PRO A 178 -12.08 -6.64 -8.39
CA PRO A 178 -12.90 -5.74 -9.20
C PRO A 178 -12.75 -4.28 -8.75
N ALA A 179 -12.71 -3.34 -9.71
CA ALA A 179 -12.60 -1.92 -9.40
C ALA A 179 -13.84 -1.37 -8.66
N GLU A 180 -15.02 -1.94 -8.92
CA GLU A 180 -16.28 -1.49 -8.34
C GLU A 180 -16.43 -1.90 -6.86
N PRO A 181 -16.72 -0.95 -5.95
CA PRO A 181 -16.85 -1.21 -4.51
C PRO A 181 -17.78 -2.36 -4.11
N ARG A 182 -18.95 -2.45 -4.76
CA ARG A 182 -19.94 -3.50 -4.46
C ARG A 182 -19.40 -4.90 -4.75
N HIS A 183 -18.60 -5.03 -5.80
CA HIS A 183 -17.95 -6.29 -6.17
C HIS A 183 -16.74 -6.57 -5.28
N PHE A 184 -16.02 -5.53 -4.81
CA PHE A 184 -14.92 -5.66 -3.86
C PHE A 184 -15.37 -6.32 -2.56
N ALA A 185 -16.45 -5.83 -1.93
CA ALA A 185 -16.97 -6.40 -0.68
C ALA A 185 -17.27 -7.91 -0.79
N GLY A 186 -17.89 -8.32 -1.91
CA GLY A 186 -18.17 -9.73 -2.20
C GLY A 186 -16.89 -10.56 -2.33
N ALA A 187 -15.91 -10.06 -3.07
CA ALA A 187 -14.63 -10.74 -3.25
C ALA A 187 -13.81 -10.77 -1.95
N PHE A 188 -13.86 -9.73 -1.11
CA PHE A 188 -13.17 -9.69 0.18
C PHE A 188 -13.71 -10.75 1.14
N ARG A 189 -15.03 -10.98 1.14
CA ARG A 189 -15.64 -12.10 1.88
C ARG A 189 -15.16 -13.48 1.40
N GLN A 190 -14.78 -13.62 0.14
CA GLN A 190 -14.15 -14.85 -0.36
C GLN A 190 -12.72 -15.00 0.17
N LEU A 191 -11.95 -13.91 0.25
CA LEU A 191 -10.62 -13.91 0.86
C LEU A 191 -10.66 -14.36 2.32
N LEU A 192 -11.64 -13.88 3.09
CA LEU A 192 -11.84 -14.31 4.48
C LEU A 192 -12.14 -15.81 4.63
N ARG A 193 -12.63 -16.46 3.58
CA ARG A 193 -12.95 -17.90 3.57
C ARG A 193 -11.86 -18.75 2.92
N SER A 194 -10.75 -18.15 2.50
CA SER A 194 -9.62 -18.85 1.89
C SER A 194 -8.82 -19.71 2.88
N GLY A 195 -9.04 -19.53 4.19
CA GLY A 195 -8.22 -20.14 5.24
C GLY A 195 -6.92 -19.39 5.53
N ALA A 196 -6.64 -18.29 4.82
CA ALA A 196 -5.49 -17.43 5.07
C ALA A 196 -5.58 -16.77 6.45
N GLN A 197 -4.44 -16.64 7.14
CA GLN A 197 -4.38 -15.97 8.44
C GLN A 197 -4.06 -14.48 8.31
N THR A 198 -3.37 -14.12 7.22
CA THR A 198 -3.01 -12.73 6.91
C THR A 198 -3.65 -12.31 5.59
N ILE A 199 -4.30 -11.16 5.58
CA ILE A 199 -4.95 -10.62 4.40
C ILE A 199 -4.39 -9.22 4.15
N LEU A 200 -3.85 -8.97 2.97
CA LEU A 200 -3.56 -7.61 2.52
C LEU A 200 -4.70 -7.17 1.61
N ILE A 201 -5.24 -6.00 1.87
CA ILE A 201 -6.06 -5.30 0.90
C ILE A 201 -5.43 -3.96 0.59
N ASP A 202 -5.80 -3.39 -0.54
CA ASP A 202 -5.36 -2.08 -0.96
C ASP A 202 -5.97 -0.96 -0.09
N GLU A 203 -6.40 0.15 -0.70
CA GLU A 203 -6.91 1.31 0.02
C GLU A 203 -8.41 1.19 0.36
N ILE A 204 -8.76 1.49 1.61
CA ILE A 204 -10.17 1.68 2.01
C ILE A 204 -10.62 3.07 1.56
N GLY A 205 -11.37 3.12 0.46
CA GLY A 205 -11.90 4.36 -0.12
C GLY A 205 -13.41 4.55 0.03
N ASP A 206 -14.16 3.50 0.34
CA ASP A 206 -15.62 3.47 0.26
C ASP A 206 -16.30 2.83 1.49
N HIS A 207 -17.59 3.09 1.63
CA HIS A 207 -18.40 2.68 2.78
C HIS A 207 -18.54 1.16 2.88
N GLU A 208 -18.80 0.48 1.75
CA GLU A 208 -18.97 -0.96 1.69
C GLU A 208 -17.70 -1.70 2.15
N THR A 209 -16.54 -1.30 1.63
CA THR A 209 -15.24 -1.85 2.01
C THR A 209 -14.92 -1.57 3.47
N ALA A 210 -15.14 -0.33 3.95
CA ALA A 210 -14.86 0.03 5.34
C ALA A 210 -15.63 -0.84 6.34
N VAL A 211 -16.91 -1.13 6.07
CA VAL A 211 -17.75 -1.97 6.93
C VAL A 211 -17.24 -3.39 6.99
N GLU A 212 -16.99 -4.01 5.83
CA GLU A 212 -16.55 -5.41 5.75
C GLU A 212 -15.20 -5.61 6.43
N VAL A 213 -14.25 -4.70 6.19
CA VAL A 213 -12.92 -4.75 6.82
C VAL A 213 -13.02 -4.57 8.33
N LEU A 214 -13.82 -3.61 8.79
CA LEU A 214 -13.99 -3.35 10.20
C LEU A 214 -14.68 -4.51 10.92
N GLN A 215 -15.68 -5.14 10.31
CA GLN A 215 -16.29 -6.37 10.85
C GLN A 215 -15.31 -7.54 10.85
N ALA A 216 -14.50 -7.69 9.80
CA ALA A 216 -13.51 -8.75 9.74
C ALA A 216 -12.35 -8.55 10.74
N SER A 217 -12.08 -7.30 11.15
CA SER A 217 -10.98 -7.00 12.08
C SER A 217 -11.12 -7.64 13.46
N VAL A 218 -12.33 -8.03 13.89
CA VAL A 218 -12.55 -8.72 15.17
C VAL A 218 -12.53 -10.26 15.05
N SER A 219 -12.28 -10.81 13.86
CA SER A 219 -12.35 -12.25 13.61
C SER A 219 -11.05 -13.03 13.85
N GLY A 220 -10.00 -12.34 14.31
CA GLY A 220 -8.69 -12.95 14.61
C GLY A 220 -7.71 -13.03 13.43
N HIS A 221 -8.14 -12.70 12.20
CA HIS A 221 -7.25 -12.48 11.07
C HIS A 221 -6.33 -11.27 11.32
N LEU A 222 -5.14 -11.28 10.72
CA LEU A 222 -4.37 -10.06 10.53
C LEU A 222 -4.72 -9.44 9.17
N ILE A 223 -5.40 -8.30 9.18
CA ILE A 223 -5.75 -7.56 7.97
C ILE A 223 -4.83 -6.35 7.88
N VAL A 224 -4.08 -6.24 6.80
CA VAL A 224 -3.21 -5.09 6.50
C VAL A 224 -3.85 -4.29 5.37
N THR A 225 -3.95 -2.98 5.54
CA THR A 225 -4.53 -2.09 4.52
C THR A 225 -3.76 -0.78 4.46
N THR A 226 -4.02 0.00 3.41
CA THR A 226 -3.48 1.36 3.28
C THR A 226 -4.60 2.40 3.34
N MET A 227 -4.26 3.62 3.75
CA MET A 227 -5.22 4.73 3.73
C MET A 227 -4.54 6.08 3.47
N LEU A 228 -5.12 6.91 2.61
CA LEU A 228 -4.75 8.32 2.54
C LEU A 228 -5.25 9.06 3.78
N ALA A 229 -4.29 9.48 4.60
CA ALA A 229 -4.48 10.33 5.78
C ALA A 229 -3.14 10.98 6.17
N ASP A 230 -3.20 12.16 6.79
CA ASP A 230 -2.10 13.01 7.24
C ASP A 230 -1.71 12.78 8.70
N SER A 231 -2.45 11.93 9.42
CA SER A 231 -2.13 11.51 10.79
C SER A 231 -2.82 10.20 11.16
N VAL A 232 -2.37 9.60 12.27
CA VAL A 232 -3.04 8.43 12.88
C VAL A 232 -4.50 8.72 13.21
N ALA A 233 -4.78 9.85 13.89
CA ALA A 233 -6.14 10.20 14.31
C ALA A 233 -7.07 10.40 13.11
N GLN A 234 -6.57 11.03 12.04
CA GLN A 234 -7.35 11.21 10.81
C GLN A 234 -7.61 9.86 10.10
N ALA A 235 -6.65 8.93 10.09
CA ALA A 235 -6.86 7.61 9.50
C ALA A 235 -7.98 6.84 10.23
N VAL A 236 -7.94 6.82 11.58
CA VAL A 236 -8.98 6.19 12.41
C VAL A 236 -10.33 6.87 12.22
N GLY A 237 -10.37 8.20 12.29
CA GLY A 237 -11.60 8.97 12.12
C GLY A 237 -12.23 8.79 10.74
N LYS A 238 -11.42 8.74 9.68
CA LYS A 238 -11.89 8.48 8.31
C LYS A 238 -12.48 7.09 8.17
N LEU A 239 -11.82 6.06 8.71
CA LEU A 239 -12.38 4.70 8.73
C LEU A 239 -13.72 4.64 9.48
N GLN A 240 -13.80 5.27 10.66
CA GLN A 240 -15.04 5.34 11.42
C GLN A 240 -16.15 6.05 10.66
N ALA A 241 -15.86 7.19 10.05
CA ALA A 241 -16.83 7.97 9.30
C ALA A 241 -17.37 7.16 8.11
N LEU A 242 -16.49 6.47 7.37
CA LEU A 242 -16.90 5.60 6.27
C LEU A 242 -17.81 4.46 6.76
N ALA A 243 -17.42 3.77 7.83
CA ALA A 243 -18.20 2.65 8.38
C ALA A 243 -19.54 3.11 8.98
N SER A 244 -19.58 4.27 9.63
CA SER A 244 -20.78 4.79 10.30
C SER A 244 -21.89 5.22 9.33
N HIS A 245 -21.60 5.29 8.02
CA HIS A 245 -22.63 5.47 7.01
C HIS A 245 -23.56 4.25 6.87
N LYS A 246 -23.10 3.07 7.29
CA LYS A 246 -23.83 1.79 7.16
C LYS A 246 -24.01 1.06 8.49
N LEU A 247 -23.23 1.43 9.51
CA LEU A 247 -23.32 0.90 10.88
C LEU A 247 -23.73 2.02 11.84
N PRO A 248 -24.50 1.72 12.90
CA PRO A 248 -24.66 2.65 14.01
C PRO A 248 -23.30 3.07 14.58
N ALA A 249 -23.18 4.33 15.01
CA ALA A 249 -21.91 4.89 15.51
C ALA A 249 -21.32 4.08 16.66
N GLU A 250 -22.16 3.65 17.61
CA GLU A 250 -21.72 2.82 18.75
C GLU A 250 -21.13 1.48 18.28
N ARG A 251 -21.69 0.89 17.22
CA ARG A 251 -21.21 -0.37 16.66
C ARG A 251 -19.89 -0.18 15.92
N SER A 252 -19.72 0.91 15.16
CA SER A 252 -18.46 1.20 14.48
C SER A 252 -17.34 1.50 15.49
N GLN A 253 -17.64 2.26 16.55
CA GLN A 253 -16.73 2.53 17.67
C GLN A 253 -16.30 1.25 18.39
N ALA A 254 -17.25 0.37 18.72
CA ALA A 254 -16.94 -0.91 19.37
C ALA A 254 -16.04 -1.80 18.49
N LEU A 255 -16.36 -1.93 17.20
CA LEU A 255 -15.54 -2.72 16.27
C LEU A 255 -14.15 -2.12 16.09
N LEU A 256 -14.01 -0.79 16.04
CA LEU A 256 -12.70 -0.13 15.98
C LEU A 256 -11.89 -0.41 17.23
N ALA A 257 -12.50 -0.25 18.40
CA ALA A 257 -11.84 -0.48 19.67
C ALA A 257 -11.39 -1.93 19.86
N ASP A 258 -12.13 -2.90 19.32
CA ASP A 258 -11.83 -4.32 19.47
C ASP A 258 -10.90 -4.85 18.38
N GLY A 259 -11.13 -4.43 17.14
CA GLY A 259 -10.46 -4.97 15.97
C GLY A 259 -9.26 -4.18 15.47
N LEU A 260 -9.05 -2.93 15.85
CA LEU A 260 -7.84 -2.20 15.46
C LEU A 260 -6.61 -2.76 16.20
N GLY A 261 -5.58 -3.13 15.44
CA GLY A 261 -4.33 -3.68 15.95
C GLY A 261 -3.23 -2.62 16.02
N ALA A 262 -3.03 -1.88 14.93
CA ALA A 262 -2.05 -0.79 14.85
C ALA A 262 -2.35 0.20 13.72
N VAL A 263 -1.83 1.42 13.85
CA VAL A 263 -1.81 2.41 12.77
C VAL A 263 -0.40 2.95 12.62
N LEU A 264 0.21 2.71 11.46
CA LEU A 264 1.50 3.25 11.06
C LEU A 264 1.27 4.42 10.12
N HIS A 265 1.42 5.65 10.60
CA HIS A 265 1.41 6.82 9.73
C HIS A 265 2.83 7.13 9.24
N GLN A 266 3.01 7.38 7.94
CA GLN A 266 4.33 7.60 7.36
C GLN A 266 4.39 8.72 6.32
N GLN A 267 5.54 9.36 6.25
CA GLN A 267 5.88 10.42 5.32
C GLN A 267 7.27 10.16 4.72
N LEU A 268 7.43 10.43 3.42
CA LEU A 268 8.74 10.41 2.77
C LEU A 268 9.32 11.81 2.73
N LEU A 269 10.38 12.02 3.50
CA LEU A 269 11.16 13.25 3.47
C LEU A 269 12.18 13.14 2.34
N ARG A 270 12.04 14.00 1.33
CA ARG A 270 12.92 14.04 0.16
C ARG A 270 14.03 15.05 0.43
N GLY A 271 15.21 14.56 0.77
CA GLY A 271 16.45 15.33 0.82
C GLY A 271 17.54 14.65 -0.04
N PRO A 272 18.84 14.92 0.23
CA PRO A 272 19.95 14.21 -0.43
C PRO A 272 19.86 12.69 -0.28
N LYS A 273 19.23 12.23 0.80
CA LYS A 273 18.75 10.85 0.97
C LYS A 273 17.25 10.91 1.24
N VAL A 274 16.50 9.98 0.65
CA VAL A 274 15.08 9.78 0.97
C VAL A 274 15.01 9.11 2.34
N MET A 275 14.24 9.68 3.26
CA MET A 275 14.04 9.15 4.61
C MET A 275 12.57 8.91 4.88
N LEU A 276 12.25 7.76 5.46
CA LEU A 276 10.91 7.47 5.96
C LEU A 276 10.77 8.00 7.40
N LYS A 277 9.91 9.00 7.59
CA LYS A 277 9.45 9.41 8.92
C LYS A 277 8.17 8.65 9.22
N ALA A 278 8.08 8.02 10.39
CA ALA A 278 6.90 7.25 10.76
C ALA A 278 6.50 7.44 12.23
N GLU A 279 5.20 7.30 12.48
CA GLU A 279 4.57 7.33 13.80
C GLU A 279 3.70 6.07 13.92
N LEU A 280 3.80 5.37 15.04
CA LEU A 280 3.09 4.12 15.27
C LEU A 280 2.20 4.23 16.50
N LEU A 281 0.90 4.05 16.32
CA LEU A 281 -0.04 3.75 17.39
C LEU A 281 -0.23 2.23 17.46
N SER A 282 0.12 1.62 18.59
CA SER A 282 -0.15 0.21 18.85
C SER A 282 -1.31 0.06 19.82
N LEU A 283 -2.22 -0.87 19.54
CA LEU A 283 -3.32 -1.22 20.44
C LEU A 283 -3.02 -2.45 21.29
N ARG A 284 -1.79 -2.96 21.21
CA ARG A 284 -1.31 -4.06 22.06
C ARG A 284 -1.08 -3.56 23.47
N GLY A 285 -1.86 -4.05 24.43
CA GLY A 285 -1.78 -3.61 25.84
C GLY A 285 -2.22 -2.16 26.09
N ALA A 286 -2.88 -1.51 25.12
CA ALA A 286 -3.26 -0.10 25.22
C ALA A 286 -4.74 0.08 25.57
N ALA A 287 -5.12 -0.28 26.80
CA ALA A 287 -6.51 -0.21 27.27
C ALA A 287 -7.11 1.20 27.17
N ALA A 288 -6.31 2.24 27.42
CA ALA A 288 -6.73 3.64 27.29
C ALA A 288 -7.11 3.99 25.84
N VAL A 289 -6.32 3.57 24.84
CA VAL A 289 -6.67 3.76 23.41
C VAL A 289 -8.02 3.14 23.11
N ARG A 290 -8.23 1.90 23.54
CA ARG A 290 -9.48 1.16 23.27
C ARG A 290 -10.68 1.83 23.92
N ALA A 291 -10.54 2.33 25.15
CA ALA A 291 -11.58 3.09 25.82
C ALA A 291 -11.91 4.39 25.06
N SER A 292 -10.91 5.17 24.63
CA SER A 292 -11.12 6.38 23.83
C SER A 292 -11.84 6.08 22.51
N LEU A 293 -11.47 4.99 21.81
CA LEU A 293 -12.15 4.56 20.58
C LEU A 293 -13.62 4.19 20.83
N ARG A 294 -13.92 3.47 21.92
CA ARG A 294 -15.31 3.14 22.28
C ARG A 294 -16.17 4.37 22.54
N ASN A 295 -15.55 5.44 23.07
CA ASN A 295 -16.24 6.70 23.34
C ASN A 295 -16.24 7.66 22.13
N GLY A 296 -15.59 7.29 21.02
CA GLY A 296 -15.43 8.15 19.84
C GLY A 296 -14.50 9.35 20.06
N ASP A 297 -13.68 9.34 21.11
CA ASP A 297 -12.76 10.42 21.43
C ASP A 297 -11.44 10.25 20.65
N HIS A 298 -11.42 10.80 19.45
CA HIS A 298 -10.25 10.74 18.57
C HIS A 298 -9.17 11.75 18.93
N GLU A 299 -9.49 12.79 19.70
CA GLU A 299 -8.51 13.80 20.10
C GLU A 299 -7.50 13.22 21.09
N MET A 300 -7.97 12.34 21.97
CA MET A 300 -7.10 11.59 22.88
C MET A 300 -6.11 10.64 22.17
N LEU A 301 -6.37 10.24 20.92
CA LEU A 301 -5.44 9.38 20.17
C LEU A 301 -4.11 10.07 19.92
N ALA A 302 -4.09 11.39 19.74
CA ALA A 302 -2.86 12.13 19.50
C ALA A 302 -1.98 12.20 20.76
N SER A 303 -2.58 12.38 21.94
CA SER A 303 -1.83 12.40 23.21
C SER A 303 -1.28 11.01 23.55
N GLU A 304 -2.09 9.97 23.32
CA GLU A 304 -1.73 8.58 23.48
C GLU A 304 -0.59 8.14 22.54
N LEU A 305 -0.68 8.51 21.26
CA LEU A 305 0.38 8.29 20.28
C LEU A 305 1.71 8.88 20.76
N ARG A 306 1.72 10.15 21.19
CA ARG A 306 2.94 10.80 21.70
C ARG A 306 3.50 10.06 22.92
N ARG A 307 2.63 9.62 23.84
CA ARG A 307 3.05 8.86 25.02
C ARG A 307 3.69 7.52 24.63
N GLN A 308 3.07 6.77 23.72
CA GLN A 308 3.61 5.50 23.23
C GLN A 308 4.95 5.69 22.53
N MET A 309 5.05 6.69 21.65
CA MET A 309 6.30 7.00 20.94
C MET A 309 7.43 7.34 21.91
N ALA A 310 7.19 8.18 22.91
CA ALA A 310 8.20 8.53 23.92
C ALA A 310 8.66 7.29 24.71
N SER A 311 7.72 6.42 25.08
CA SER A 311 8.01 5.15 25.77
C SER A 311 8.85 4.21 24.90
N MET A 312 8.47 4.03 23.64
CA MET A 312 9.18 3.18 22.68
C MET A 312 10.61 3.66 22.39
N ILE A 313 10.80 4.98 22.24
CA ILE A 313 12.12 5.58 22.04
C ILE A 313 13.01 5.36 23.27
N SER A 314 12.46 5.57 24.47
CA SER A 314 13.18 5.38 25.73
C SER A 314 13.61 3.93 25.93
N ALA A 315 12.71 2.97 25.65
CA ALA A 315 13.00 1.54 25.74
C ALA A 315 14.10 1.11 24.76
N ASN A 316 14.08 1.63 23.53
CA ASN A 316 15.12 1.35 22.54
C ASN A 316 16.49 1.89 22.97
N ALA A 317 16.55 3.11 23.51
CA ALA A 317 17.80 3.69 24.00
C ALA A 317 18.40 2.87 25.15
N ALA A 318 17.55 2.35 26.06
CA ALA A 318 17.98 1.48 27.13
C ALA A 318 18.52 0.14 26.61
N ALA A 319 17.82 -0.51 25.67
CA ALA A 319 18.24 -1.77 25.08
C ALA A 319 19.58 -1.66 24.33
N GLN A 320 19.80 -0.55 23.61
CA GLN A 320 21.07 -0.30 22.92
C GLN A 320 22.24 -0.11 23.88
N ARG A 321 22.03 0.55 25.03
CA ARG A 321 23.06 0.69 26.07
C ARG A 321 23.42 -0.66 26.69
N MET A 322 22.42 -1.51 26.93
CA MET A 322 22.66 -2.86 27.49
C MET A 322 23.39 -3.78 26.51
N ALA A 323 23.15 -3.66 25.21
CA ALA A 323 23.83 -4.46 24.19
C ALA A 323 25.28 -4.01 23.91
N ALA A 324 25.66 -2.81 24.36
CA ALA A 324 26.99 -2.23 24.18
C ALA A 324 27.90 -2.37 25.43
N ALA A 325 27.38 -2.95 26.51
CA ALA A 325 28.08 -3.27 27.75
C ALA A 325 28.42 -4.76 27.80
#